data_AF-A0A117SIN8-F1
#
_entry.id   AF-A0A117SIN8-F1
#
_cell.length_a   1.000
_cell.length_b   1.000
_cell.length_c   1.000
_cell.angle_alpha   90.00
_cell.angle_beta   90.00
_cell.angle_gamma   90.00
#
_symmetry.space_group_name_H-M   'P 1'
#
loop_
_entity.id
_entity.type
_entity.pdbx_description
1 polymer ?
#
loop_
_entity_poly.entity_id
_entity_poly.type
_entity_poly.pdbx_seq_one_letter_code
_entity_poly.pdbx_strand_id
1 'polypeptide(L)'
;MSKVKKKVKVIKIDAEKCGGCRQCEIACSSVHAKPKFSSSNPARARIQVVRDMDYGIFLPVYAGGYMAAECNGRQKYVIKDQEFDECDFCTAACPSRDLFKEPDSGLPLKCDMCESVGEEGPMCVKWCLAGALTLEEREEEVEEGVKPDEMEIAMRSLINKFGRKNVAETFNRLTQKS
;
A
#
# COMPACT_ATOMS: atom_id res chain seq x y z
N MET A 1 2.21 14.47 26.84
CA MET A 1 1.98 14.38 25.38
C MET A 1 0.71 15.17 25.09
N SER A 2 0.79 16.17 24.21
CA SER A 2 -0.34 17.01 23.83
C SER A 2 -1.34 16.17 23.02
N LYS A 3 -2.61 16.14 23.43
CA LYS A 3 -3.68 15.58 22.60
C LYS A 3 -4.02 16.60 21.51
N VAL A 4 -3.94 16.19 20.26
CA VAL A 4 -4.27 17.03 19.11
C VAL A 4 -5.50 16.45 18.42
N LYS A 5 -6.46 17.31 18.06
CA LYS A 5 -7.59 16.91 17.21
C LYS A 5 -7.07 16.71 15.79
N LYS A 6 -7.12 15.47 15.31
CA LYS A 6 -6.66 15.10 13.98
C LYS A 6 -7.85 14.66 13.14
N LYS A 7 -7.89 15.12 11.89
CA LYS A 7 -8.78 14.56 10.87
C LYS A 7 -8.26 13.19 10.44
N VAL A 8 -9.05 12.16 10.67
CA VAL A 8 -8.80 10.78 10.25
C VAL A 8 -9.58 10.54 8.97
N LYS A 9 -8.86 10.21 7.89
CA LYS A 9 -9.41 9.77 6.61
C LYS A 9 -9.61 8.27 6.63
N VAL A 10 -10.80 7.81 6.30
CA VAL A 10 -11.18 6.39 6.24
C VAL A 10 -11.64 6.08 4.83
N ILE A 11 -11.04 5.08 4.18
CA ILE A 11 -11.60 4.53 2.94
C ILE A 11 -12.50 3.36 3.32
N LYS A 12 -13.81 3.52 3.11
CA LYS A 12 -14.78 2.45 3.27
C LYS A 12 -14.82 1.62 1.99
N ILE A 13 -14.67 0.31 2.16
CA ILE A 13 -14.60 -0.67 1.08
C ILE A 13 -15.84 -1.54 1.16
N ASP A 14 -16.71 -1.43 0.16
CA ASP A 14 -17.90 -2.25 -0.04
C ASP A 14 -17.58 -3.30 -1.12
N ALA A 15 -17.07 -4.46 -0.68
CA ALA A 15 -16.61 -5.52 -1.56
C ALA A 15 -17.77 -6.11 -2.40
N GLU A 16 -19.01 -6.04 -1.92
CA GLU A 16 -20.19 -6.54 -2.66
C GLU A 16 -20.47 -5.69 -3.92
N LYS A 17 -20.03 -4.44 -3.95
CA LYS A 17 -20.10 -3.57 -5.14
C LYS A 17 -18.88 -3.70 -6.06
N CYS A 18 -17.86 -4.45 -5.68
CA CYS A 18 -16.64 -4.56 -6.46
C CYS A 18 -16.82 -5.59 -7.59
N GLY A 19 -16.77 -5.11 -8.84
CA GLY A 19 -16.80 -5.99 -10.03
C GLY A 19 -15.42 -6.49 -10.50
N GLY A 20 -14.35 -6.28 -9.72
CA GLY A 20 -13.00 -6.75 -10.07
C GLY A 20 -12.34 -6.06 -11.26
N CYS A 21 -12.75 -4.84 -11.63
CA CYS A 21 -12.25 -4.14 -12.84
C CYS A 21 -10.80 -3.65 -12.75
N ARG A 22 -10.22 -3.57 -11.53
CA ARG A 22 -8.84 -3.11 -11.25
C ARG A 22 -8.50 -1.69 -11.74
N GLN A 23 -9.50 -0.86 -12.03
CA GLN A 23 -9.29 0.56 -12.37
C GLN A 23 -8.60 1.33 -11.24
N CYS A 24 -8.85 0.96 -9.98
CA CYS A 24 -8.17 1.52 -8.82
C CYS A 24 -6.65 1.29 -8.84
N GLU A 25 -6.18 0.15 -9.34
CA GLU A 25 -4.76 -0.18 -9.44
C GLU A 25 -4.07 0.63 -10.54
N ILE A 26 -4.75 0.75 -11.69
CA ILE A 26 -4.28 1.57 -12.82
C ILE A 26 -4.20 3.04 -12.39
N ALA A 27 -5.26 3.58 -11.80
CA ALA A 27 -5.29 4.97 -11.36
C ALA A 27 -4.21 5.26 -10.30
N CYS A 28 -4.05 4.35 -9.34
CA CYS A 28 -3.05 4.48 -8.28
C CYS A 28 -1.62 4.42 -8.82
N SER A 29 -1.28 3.43 -9.66
CA SER A 29 0.06 3.34 -10.22
C SER A 29 0.37 4.48 -11.18
N SER A 30 -0.60 4.93 -11.98
CA SER A 30 -0.44 6.05 -12.91
C SER A 30 -0.14 7.36 -12.20
N VAL A 31 -0.87 7.68 -11.13
CA VAL A 31 -0.64 8.92 -10.38
C VAL A 31 0.70 8.93 -9.64
N HIS A 32 1.24 7.76 -9.29
CA HIS A 32 2.55 7.61 -8.64
C HIS A 32 3.72 7.41 -9.61
N ALA A 33 3.45 7.36 -10.92
CA ALA A 33 4.52 7.35 -11.91
C ALA A 33 5.36 8.64 -11.80
N LYS A 34 6.64 8.55 -12.16
CA LYS A 34 7.55 9.69 -12.20
C LYS A 34 8.11 9.81 -13.63
N PRO A 35 7.69 10.81 -14.43
CA PRO A 35 6.71 11.87 -14.14
C PRO A 35 5.28 11.37 -13.94
N LYS A 36 4.44 12.17 -13.27
CA LYS A 36 3.03 11.84 -12.98
C LYS A 36 2.27 11.47 -14.27
N PHE A 37 1.52 10.37 -14.25
CA PHE A 37 0.77 9.81 -15.40
C PHE A 37 1.61 9.36 -16.62
N SER A 38 2.94 9.34 -16.53
CA SER A 38 3.80 8.92 -17.65
C SER A 38 3.70 7.43 -17.99
N SER A 39 3.30 6.59 -17.05
CA SER A 39 3.16 5.15 -17.21
C SER A 39 2.18 4.59 -16.18
N SER A 40 1.71 3.37 -16.41
CA SER A 40 0.87 2.62 -15.48
C SER A 40 1.43 1.22 -15.31
N ASN A 41 1.54 0.76 -14.07
CA ASN A 41 1.91 -0.62 -13.77
C ASN A 41 1.15 -1.06 -12.51
N PRO A 42 0.12 -1.91 -12.64
CA PRO A 42 -0.66 -2.38 -11.50
C PRO A 42 0.19 -2.98 -10.37
N ALA A 43 1.33 -3.63 -10.67
CA ALA A 43 2.23 -4.17 -9.64
C ALA A 43 2.83 -3.08 -8.71
N ARG A 44 2.84 -1.81 -9.15
CA ARG A 44 3.29 -0.65 -8.37
C ARG A 44 2.15 0.07 -7.63
N ALA A 45 0.92 -0.43 -7.72
CA ALA A 45 -0.23 0.20 -7.09
C ALA A 45 -0.25 -0.06 -5.57
N ARG A 46 -0.60 0.98 -4.81
CA ARG A 46 -0.77 0.96 -3.35
C ARG A 46 -2.15 0.42 -2.92
N ILE A 47 -2.90 -0.14 -3.87
CA ILE A 47 -4.13 -0.92 -3.71
C ILE A 47 -4.05 -2.07 -4.71
N GLN A 48 -4.44 -3.28 -4.29
CA GLN A 48 -4.49 -4.49 -5.12
C GLN A 48 -5.87 -5.14 -4.92
N VAL A 49 -6.51 -5.58 -5.99
CA VAL A 49 -7.76 -6.34 -5.89
C VAL A 49 -7.42 -7.83 -5.85
N VAL A 50 -7.56 -8.44 -4.69
CA VAL A 50 -7.60 -9.89 -4.54
C VAL A 50 -8.84 -10.38 -5.29
N ARG A 51 -8.61 -11.30 -6.24
CA ARG A 51 -9.64 -11.77 -7.15
C ARG A 51 -9.62 -13.28 -7.23
N ASP A 52 -10.73 -13.89 -6.88
CA ASP A 52 -11.03 -15.28 -7.23
C ASP A 52 -12.27 -15.28 -8.12
N MET A 53 -12.11 -15.74 -9.36
CA MET A 53 -13.20 -15.76 -10.33
C MET A 53 -14.17 -16.93 -10.14
N ASP A 54 -13.69 -18.02 -9.55
CA ASP A 54 -14.48 -19.22 -9.35
C ASP A 54 -15.44 -19.01 -8.17
N TYR A 55 -15.00 -18.28 -7.16
CA TYR A 55 -15.80 -17.95 -5.98
C TYR A 55 -16.41 -16.54 -6.00
N GLY A 56 -16.15 -15.75 -7.05
CA GLY A 56 -16.67 -14.38 -7.18
C GLY A 56 -16.12 -13.43 -6.10
N ILE A 57 -14.91 -13.68 -5.61
CA ILE A 57 -14.25 -12.87 -4.60
C ILE A 57 -13.60 -11.68 -5.29
N PHE A 58 -13.99 -10.45 -4.90
CA PHE A 58 -13.39 -9.21 -5.37
C PHE A 58 -13.12 -8.29 -4.18
N LEU A 59 -11.91 -8.38 -3.63
CA LEU A 59 -11.53 -7.70 -2.41
C LEU A 59 -10.42 -6.68 -2.68
N PRO A 60 -10.70 -5.37 -2.69
CA PRO A 60 -9.67 -4.35 -2.72
C PRO A 60 -8.90 -4.29 -1.38
N VAL A 61 -7.59 -4.44 -1.44
CA VAL A 61 -6.69 -4.44 -0.27
C VAL A 61 -5.65 -3.35 -0.45
N TYR A 62 -5.45 -2.53 0.58
CA TYR A 62 -4.53 -1.39 0.55
C TYR A 62 -3.16 -1.73 1.12
N ALA A 63 -2.13 -1.10 0.56
CA ALA A 63 -0.77 -1.16 1.06
C ALA A 63 -0.66 -0.46 2.42
N GLY A 64 -0.29 -1.22 3.44
CA GLY A 64 -0.10 -0.80 4.81
C GLY A 64 1.37 -0.52 5.14
N GLY A 65 1.88 -1.16 6.19
CA GLY A 65 3.25 -0.98 6.67
C GLY A 65 4.25 -1.98 6.10
N TYR A 66 5.53 -1.60 6.09
CA TYR A 66 6.64 -2.54 5.90
C TYR A 66 6.78 -3.45 7.11
N MET A 67 7.01 -4.74 6.85
CA MET A 67 7.31 -5.74 7.87
C MET A 67 8.66 -6.38 7.57
N ALA A 68 9.55 -6.43 8.55
CA ALA A 68 10.91 -6.94 8.35
C ALA A 68 10.99 -8.47 8.31
N ALA A 69 9.99 -9.16 8.87
CA ALA A 69 9.94 -10.61 8.97
C ALA A 69 8.53 -11.12 8.66
N GLU A 70 8.42 -12.41 8.35
CA GLU A 70 7.13 -13.06 8.21
C GLU A 70 6.51 -13.36 9.59
N CYS A 71 5.20 -13.63 9.60
CA CYS A 71 4.53 -14.15 10.78
C CYS A 71 4.99 -15.59 11.06
N ASN A 72 5.01 -15.99 12.33
CA ASN A 72 5.30 -17.39 12.73
C ASN A 72 4.30 -18.40 12.16
N GLY A 73 3.10 -17.95 11.79
CA GLY A 73 2.08 -18.73 11.10
C GLY A 73 1.22 -17.81 10.23
N ARG A 74 0.79 -18.33 9.08
CA ARG A 74 -0.07 -17.62 8.12
C ARG A 74 -1.52 -18.02 8.38
N GLN A 75 -2.45 -17.06 8.25
CA GLN A 75 -3.88 -17.31 8.41
C GLN A 75 -4.57 -17.43 7.06
N LYS A 76 -5.54 -18.34 7.00
CA LYS A 76 -6.50 -18.50 5.90
C LYS A 76 -7.90 -18.29 6.47
N TYR A 77 -8.78 -17.61 5.74
CA TYR A 77 -10.13 -17.28 6.21
C TYR A 77 -11.18 -17.96 5.35
N VAL A 78 -12.23 -18.48 6.01
CA VAL A 78 -13.46 -18.91 5.37
C VAL A 78 -14.59 -18.00 5.85
N ILE A 79 -15.24 -17.29 4.93
CA ILE A 79 -16.30 -16.33 5.25
C ILE A 79 -17.50 -16.65 4.34
N LYS A 80 -18.66 -16.93 4.93
CA LYS A 80 -19.89 -17.28 4.17
C LYS A 80 -19.62 -18.34 3.09
N ASP A 81 -18.93 -19.42 3.47
CA ASP A 81 -18.54 -20.55 2.60
C ASP A 81 -17.57 -20.20 1.45
N GLN A 82 -17.04 -18.98 1.41
CA GLN A 82 -15.96 -18.60 0.51
C GLN A 82 -14.61 -18.72 1.23
N GLU A 83 -13.69 -19.46 0.63
CA GLU A 83 -12.34 -19.66 1.14
C GLU A 83 -11.38 -18.67 0.46
N PHE A 84 -10.76 -17.80 1.25
CA PHE A 84 -9.77 -16.82 0.80
C PHE A 84 -8.36 -17.41 0.88
N ASP A 85 -7.43 -16.96 0.07
CA ASP A 85 -6.05 -17.39 0.13
C ASP A 85 -5.31 -16.88 1.37
N GLU A 86 -4.16 -17.48 1.63
CA GLU A 86 -3.33 -17.09 2.76
C GLU A 86 -2.92 -15.61 2.66
N CYS A 87 -3.09 -14.87 3.76
CA CYS A 87 -2.73 -13.46 3.84
C CYS A 87 -3.49 -12.50 2.88
N ASP A 88 -4.62 -12.90 2.30
CA ASP A 88 -5.39 -12.04 1.38
C ASP A 88 -5.81 -10.71 1.98
N PHE A 89 -6.23 -10.71 3.25
CA PHE A 89 -6.60 -9.49 3.97
C PHE A 89 -5.40 -8.70 4.51
N CYS A 90 -4.18 -9.22 4.37
CA CYS A 90 -2.99 -8.60 4.93
C CYS A 90 -2.60 -7.37 4.12
N THR A 91 -2.34 -6.26 4.81
CA THR A 91 -1.90 -5.00 4.18
C THR A 91 -0.38 -4.87 4.13
N ALA A 92 0.37 -5.79 4.75
CA ALA A 92 1.81 -5.63 4.91
C ALA A 92 2.58 -5.75 3.58
N ALA A 93 3.59 -4.90 3.42
CA ALA A 93 4.69 -5.14 2.48
C ALA A 93 5.63 -6.17 3.13
N CYS A 94 5.24 -7.44 3.04
CA CYS A 94 5.84 -8.57 3.74
C CYS A 94 6.86 -9.31 2.84
N PRO A 95 7.93 -9.91 3.40
CA PRO A 95 8.84 -10.76 2.64
C PRO A 95 8.16 -11.99 1.98
N SER A 96 7.02 -12.45 2.53
CA SER A 96 6.36 -13.69 2.11
C SER A 96 5.73 -13.68 0.72
N ARG A 97 5.43 -12.49 0.17
CA ARG A 97 4.70 -12.34 -1.10
C ARG A 97 5.00 -11.00 -1.78
N ASP A 98 4.67 -10.85 -3.05
CA ASP A 98 5.06 -9.67 -3.84
C ASP A 98 4.15 -8.45 -3.74
N LEU A 99 2.96 -8.58 -3.15
CA LEU A 99 2.06 -7.43 -3.02
C LEU A 99 2.69 -6.32 -2.17
N PHE A 100 2.45 -5.08 -2.62
CA PHE A 100 2.91 -3.85 -1.96
C PHE A 100 4.44 -3.72 -1.91
N LYS A 101 5.14 -4.25 -2.92
CA LYS A 101 6.56 -3.99 -3.15
C LYS A 101 6.76 -3.52 -4.59
N GLU A 102 7.73 -2.64 -4.80
CA GLU A 102 8.18 -2.28 -6.14
C GLU A 102 8.68 -3.55 -6.87
N PRO A 103 8.22 -3.85 -8.09
CA PRO A 103 8.48 -5.13 -8.77
C PRO A 103 9.94 -5.28 -9.20
N ASP A 104 10.70 -4.19 -9.30
CA ASP A 104 12.11 -4.18 -9.68
C ASP A 104 13.05 -4.25 -8.47
N SER A 105 12.80 -3.43 -7.45
CA SER A 105 13.70 -3.23 -6.31
C SER A 105 13.27 -3.99 -5.06
N GLY A 106 12.00 -4.38 -4.96
CA GLY A 106 11.41 -4.96 -3.77
C GLY A 106 11.19 -3.95 -2.64
N LEU A 107 11.28 -2.65 -2.91
CA LEU A 107 11.04 -1.59 -1.91
C LEU A 107 9.57 -1.57 -1.48
N PRO A 108 9.27 -1.37 -0.18
CA PRO A 108 7.91 -1.38 0.32
C PRO A 108 7.10 -0.20 -0.21
N LEU A 109 5.90 -0.49 -0.70
CA LEU A 109 4.89 0.49 -1.07
C LEU A 109 3.93 0.70 0.09
N LYS A 110 3.45 1.92 0.27
CA LYS A 110 2.47 2.29 1.30
C LYS A 110 1.45 3.27 0.73
N CYS A 111 0.17 3.06 1.04
CA CYS A 111 -0.86 4.03 0.72
C CYS A 111 -0.71 5.26 1.62
N ASP A 112 -0.69 6.41 1.00
CA ASP A 112 -0.55 7.74 1.61
C ASP A 112 -1.78 8.62 1.33
N MET A 113 -2.89 8.02 0.92
CA MET A 113 -4.10 8.74 0.50
C MET A 113 -3.88 9.73 -0.66
N CYS A 114 -2.86 9.48 -1.51
CA CYS A 114 -2.41 10.36 -2.60
C CYS A 114 -1.85 11.71 -2.14
N GLU A 115 -1.45 11.85 -0.88
CA GLU A 115 -0.90 13.09 -0.32
C GLU A 115 0.48 13.43 -0.91
N SER A 116 1.33 12.43 -1.21
CA SER A 116 2.66 12.66 -1.80
C SER A 116 2.62 13.11 -3.26
N VAL A 117 1.50 12.90 -3.96
CA VAL A 117 1.34 13.19 -5.40
C VAL A 117 0.46 14.44 -5.64
N GLY A 118 0.12 15.16 -4.58
CA GLY A 118 -0.58 16.45 -4.64
C GLY A 118 -2.02 16.36 -5.15
N GLU A 119 -2.70 15.22 -4.97
CA GLU A 119 -4.11 15.09 -5.29
C GLU A 119 -5.00 15.54 -4.13
N GLU A 120 -6.15 16.14 -4.43
CA GLU A 120 -7.14 16.54 -3.41
C GLU A 120 -7.78 15.35 -2.68
N GLY A 121 -7.61 14.13 -3.20
CA GLY A 121 -8.11 12.91 -2.56
C GLY A 121 -7.69 11.63 -3.31
N PRO A 122 -8.05 10.45 -2.79
CA PRO A 122 -7.58 9.18 -3.32
C PRO A 122 -8.07 8.93 -4.75
N MET A 123 -7.14 8.77 -5.70
CA MET A 123 -7.49 8.51 -7.10
C MET A 123 -8.26 7.20 -7.30
N CYS A 124 -7.99 6.19 -6.48
CA CYS A 124 -8.72 4.92 -6.51
C CYS A 124 -10.21 5.08 -6.16
N VAL A 125 -10.55 6.03 -5.27
CA VAL A 125 -11.95 6.37 -4.95
C VAL A 125 -12.59 7.12 -6.12
N LYS A 126 -11.91 8.15 -6.66
CA LYS A 126 -12.40 8.93 -7.81
C LYS A 126 -12.71 8.06 -9.03
N TRP A 127 -11.91 7.02 -9.26
CA TRP A 127 -12.05 6.12 -10.42
C TRP A 127 -12.97 4.92 -10.17
N CYS A 128 -13.44 4.72 -8.94
CA CYS A 128 -14.37 3.62 -8.63
C CYS A 128 -15.81 4.02 -8.98
N LEU A 129 -16.17 3.91 -10.27
CA LEU A 129 -17.51 4.28 -10.74
C LEU A 129 -18.64 3.44 -10.12
N ALA A 130 -18.34 2.23 -9.68
CA ALA A 130 -19.28 1.35 -8.98
C ALA A 130 -19.58 1.79 -7.53
N GLY A 131 -18.80 2.73 -6.98
CA GLY A 131 -18.96 3.18 -5.59
C GLY A 131 -18.56 2.14 -4.53
N ALA A 132 -17.73 1.17 -4.90
CA ALA A 132 -17.18 0.18 -3.97
C ALA A 132 -16.13 0.79 -3.02
N LEU A 133 -15.53 1.92 -3.39
CA LEU A 133 -14.55 2.65 -2.57
C LEU A 133 -15.11 4.05 -2.29
N THR A 134 -15.19 4.44 -1.02
CA THR A 134 -15.69 5.76 -0.59
C THR A 134 -14.79 6.36 0.48
N LEU A 135 -14.64 7.69 0.49
CA LEU A 135 -13.85 8.40 1.49
C LEU A 135 -14.78 9.00 2.55
N GLU A 136 -14.50 8.71 3.82
CA GLU A 136 -15.15 9.28 4.99
C GLU A 136 -14.10 10.04 5.82
N GLU A 137 -14.49 11.15 6.43
CA GLU A 137 -13.62 11.92 7.34
C GLU A 137 -14.26 12.00 8.72
N ARG A 138 -13.45 11.81 9.78
CA ARG A 138 -13.86 12.02 11.17
C ARG A 138 -12.78 12.73 11.97
N GLU A 139 -13.17 13.43 13.03
CA GLU A 139 -12.22 14.01 13.98
C GLU A 139 -11.96 13.04 15.13
N GLU A 140 -10.70 12.88 15.51
CA GLU A 140 -10.29 12.03 16.62
C GLU A 140 -9.17 12.70 17.42
N GLU A 141 -9.26 12.66 18.75
CA GLU A 141 -8.18 13.10 19.63
C GLU A 141 -7.11 12.01 19.70
N VAL A 142 -5.91 12.31 19.17
CA VAL A 142 -4.80 11.36 19.14
C VAL A 142 -3.58 11.93 19.84
N GLU A 143 -2.75 11.03 20.37
CA GLU A 143 -1.41 11.38 20.83
C GLU A 143 -0.47 11.56 19.63
N GLU A 144 0.27 12.66 19.64
CA GLU A 144 1.17 13.02 18.55
C GLU A 144 2.43 12.13 18.58
N GLY A 145 2.53 11.21 17.62
CA GLY A 145 3.66 10.29 17.47
C GLY A 145 4.49 10.58 16.20
N VAL A 146 5.80 10.34 16.27
CA VAL A 146 6.71 10.48 15.13
C VAL A 146 6.40 9.41 14.09
N LYS A 147 5.97 9.83 12.89
CA LYS A 147 5.81 8.93 11.75
C LYS A 147 7.11 8.92 10.94
N PRO A 148 7.80 7.78 10.79
CA PRO A 148 8.92 7.70 9.87
C PRO A 148 8.45 8.00 8.44
N ASP A 149 9.22 8.80 7.71
CA ASP A 149 8.94 9.14 6.32
C ASP A 149 9.18 7.95 5.37
N GLU A 150 8.69 8.04 4.13
CA GLU A 150 8.79 6.95 3.14
C GLU A 150 10.25 6.58 2.84
N MET A 151 11.16 7.57 2.82
CA MET A 151 12.58 7.36 2.56
C MET A 151 13.25 6.61 3.70
N GLU A 152 12.93 6.91 4.95
CA GLU A 152 13.43 6.21 6.12
C GLU A 152 12.98 4.74 6.11
N ILE A 153 11.71 4.47 5.77
CA ILE A 153 11.18 3.10 5.65
C ILE A 153 11.92 2.33 4.55
N ALA A 154 12.12 2.94 3.37
CA ALA A 154 12.87 2.34 2.27
C ALA A 154 14.32 2.04 2.67
N MET A 155 15.00 2.98 3.32
CA MET A 155 16.38 2.80 3.80
C MET A 155 16.47 1.71 4.87
N ARG A 156 15.52 1.64 5.80
CA ARG A 156 15.44 0.55 6.80
C ARG A 156 15.27 -0.81 6.13
N SER A 157 14.41 -0.90 5.09
CA SER A 157 14.24 -2.14 4.32
C SER A 157 15.55 -2.59 3.66
N LEU A 158 16.28 -1.67 3.02
CA LEU A 158 17.59 -1.95 2.43
C LEU A 158 18.63 -2.36 3.48
N ILE A 159 18.68 -1.67 4.63
CA ILE A 159 19.59 -1.99 5.73
C ILE A 159 19.31 -3.39 6.28
N ASN A 160 18.04 -3.76 6.45
CA ASN A 160 17.66 -5.09 6.92
C ASN A 160 18.06 -6.17 5.91
N LYS A 161 17.92 -5.89 4.61
CA LYS A 161 18.19 -6.86 3.54
C LYS A 161 19.68 -7.02 3.22
N PHE A 162 20.45 -5.93 3.23
CA PHE A 162 21.83 -5.90 2.72
C PHE A 162 22.88 -5.54 3.78
N GLY A 163 22.46 -5.12 4.98
CA GLY A 163 23.35 -4.69 6.05
C GLY A 163 23.77 -3.22 5.96
N ARG A 164 23.88 -2.56 7.11
CA ARG A 164 24.15 -1.11 7.22
C ARG A 164 25.44 -0.67 6.51
N LYS A 165 26.51 -1.46 6.62
CA LYS A 165 27.81 -1.14 6.02
C LYS A 165 27.73 -1.12 4.48
N ASN A 166 27.16 -2.17 3.89
CA ASN A 166 27.02 -2.28 2.43
C ASN A 166 26.15 -1.17 1.84
N VAL A 167 25.04 -0.84 2.50
CA VAL A 167 24.16 0.26 2.08
C VAL A 167 24.89 1.60 2.13
N ALA A 168 25.63 1.88 3.21
CA ALA A 168 26.38 3.12 3.36
C ALA A 168 27.52 3.26 2.32
N GLU A 169 28.30 2.21 2.10
CA GLU A 169 29.37 2.19 1.10
C GLU A 169 28.82 2.37 -0.32
N THR A 170 27.72 1.69 -0.64
CA THR A 170 27.05 1.83 -1.95
C THR A 170 26.52 3.23 -2.16
N PHE A 171 25.87 3.83 -1.15
CA PHE A 171 25.38 5.19 -1.22
C PHE A 171 26.51 6.19 -1.45
N ASN A 172 27.61 6.10 -0.69
CA ASN A 172 28.79 6.96 -0.86
C ASN A 172 29.40 6.85 -2.27
N ARG A 173 29.46 5.64 -2.84
CA ARG A 173 29.96 5.43 -4.20
C ARG A 173 29.07 6.06 -5.27
N LEU A 174 27.75 6.08 -5.06
CA LEU A 174 26.79 6.68 -5.99
C LEU A 174 26.82 8.21 -5.93
N THR A 175 26.99 8.80 -4.74
CA THR A 175 27.05 10.26 -4.55
C THR A 175 28.37 10.88 -4.98
N GLN A 176 29.47 10.12 -5.01
CA GLN A 176 30.77 10.59 -5.51
C GLN A 176 30.88 10.54 -7.05
N LYS A 177 29.96 9.89 -7.74
CA LYS A 177 29.93 9.78 -9.20
C LYS A 177 28.97 10.76 -9.89
N SER A 178 28.40 11.71 -9.15
CA SER A 178 27.57 12.81 -9.68
C SER A 178 28.36 14.09 -9.83
#